data_AF-A0A1I3KVP5-F1
#
_entry.id   AF-A0A1I3KVP5-F1
#
_cell.length_a   1.000
_cell.length_b   1.000
_cell.length_c   1.000
_cell.angle_alpha   90.00
_cell.angle_beta   90.00
_cell.angle_gamma   90.00
#
_symmetry.space_group_name_H-M   'P 1'
#
loop_
_entity.id
_entity.type
_entity.pdbx_description
1 polymer ?
#
loop_
_entity_poly.entity_id
_entity_poly.type
_entity_poly.pdbx_seq_one_letter_code
_entity_poly.pdbx_strand_id
1 'polypeptide(L)'
;MSKTIIISLITSFLGSGLISFFLRTYFTERIKKIYSEKIENLKGQINLTNSIVEKTINSLESANQITQQERVLAIKEYWNNFLILKNLASDITYFDRILLEDEFKSIFTPNWNGNQIIPNTLKKIADSEIFNKYSILEKDTEKLRPFLSENLWVNFLYLKTFNGRIVYIYSIGSVDYETKYWKSDKALRKIAEDSLLKNEFETVMNTKIGSASLYQNLIEQKILNEINKILTGHYTSNESLNKALELNKLLNNDVI
;
A
#
# COMPACT_ATOMS: atom_id res chain seq x y z
N MET A 1 -31.65 -96.09 13.55
CA MET A 1 -31.70 -94.75 14.19
C MET A 1 -30.55 -93.81 13.80
N SER A 2 -29.39 -94.25 13.32
CA SER A 2 -28.25 -93.34 13.06
C SER A 2 -28.32 -92.51 11.76
N LYS A 3 -28.94 -93.00 10.68
CA LYS A 3 -29.01 -92.27 9.40
C LYS A 3 -29.85 -90.99 9.46
N THR A 4 -30.94 -90.99 10.22
CA THR A 4 -31.85 -89.85 10.36
C THR A 4 -31.18 -88.68 11.11
N ILE A 5 -30.34 -88.99 12.12
CA ILE A 5 -29.59 -88.00 12.90
C ILE A 5 -28.48 -87.36 12.05
N ILE A 6 -27.79 -88.14 11.20
CA ILE A 6 -26.76 -87.62 10.29
C ILE A 6 -27.38 -86.72 9.22
N ILE A 7 -28.53 -87.10 8.66
CA ILE A 7 -29.25 -86.27 7.68
C ILE A 7 -29.75 -84.96 8.31
N SER A 8 -30.27 -84.98 9.54
CA SER A 8 -30.71 -83.75 10.23
C SER A 8 -29.55 -82.82 10.62
N LEU A 9 -28.38 -83.39 10.96
CA LEU A 9 -27.16 -82.62 11.22
C LEU A 9 -26.67 -81.94 9.94
N ILE A 10 -26.60 -82.66 8.82
CA ILE A 10 -26.17 -82.12 7.52
C ILE A 10 -27.12 -81.04 7.02
N THR A 11 -28.45 -81.22 7.16
CA THR A 11 -29.43 -80.20 6.77
C THR A 11 -29.37 -78.97 7.68
N SER A 12 -29.12 -79.13 8.98
CA SER A 12 -28.90 -77.98 9.89
C SER A 12 -27.61 -77.22 9.60
N PHE A 13 -26.54 -77.91 9.22
CA PHE A 13 -25.23 -77.32 8.93
C PHE A 13 -25.23 -76.58 7.58
N LEU A 14 -25.84 -77.19 6.56
CA LEU A 14 -26.04 -76.55 5.24
C LEU A 14 -27.03 -75.38 5.33
N GLY A 15 -28.11 -75.53 6.09
CA GLY A 15 -29.09 -74.46 6.31
C GLY A 15 -28.50 -73.26 7.05
N SER A 16 -27.79 -73.48 8.16
CA SER A 16 -27.13 -72.40 8.92
C SER A 16 -25.99 -71.74 8.14
N GLY A 17 -25.23 -72.51 7.36
CA GLY A 17 -24.18 -71.98 6.47
C GLY A 17 -24.72 -71.07 5.36
N LEU A 18 -25.83 -71.46 4.72
CA LEU A 18 -26.49 -70.64 3.70
C LEU A 18 -27.08 -69.36 4.30
N ILE A 19 -27.77 -69.46 5.45
CA ILE A 19 -28.34 -68.28 6.14
C ILE A 19 -27.22 -67.32 6.57
N SER A 20 -26.12 -67.84 7.13
CA SER A 20 -24.92 -67.06 7.48
C SER A 20 -24.32 -66.35 6.26
N PHE A 21 -24.19 -67.06 5.13
CA PHE A 21 -23.69 -66.50 3.88
C PHE A 21 -24.60 -65.38 3.35
N PHE A 22 -25.92 -65.59 3.33
CA PHE A 22 -26.88 -64.57 2.89
C PHE A 22 -26.89 -63.36 3.82
N LEU A 23 -26.88 -63.55 5.14
CA LEU A 23 -26.78 -62.47 6.11
C LEU A 23 -25.47 -61.69 5.95
N ARG A 24 -24.33 -62.39 5.86
CA ARG A 24 -23.03 -61.76 5.64
C ARG A 24 -23.01 -60.94 4.36
N THR A 25 -23.51 -61.51 3.26
CA THR A 25 -23.56 -60.84 1.96
C THR A 25 -24.48 -59.62 2.03
N TYR A 26 -25.66 -59.75 2.62
CA TYR A 26 -26.61 -58.66 2.80
C TYR A 26 -26.04 -57.52 3.66
N PHE A 27 -25.43 -57.84 4.81
CA PHE A 27 -24.78 -56.84 5.66
C PHE A 27 -23.59 -56.18 4.97
N THR A 28 -22.76 -56.95 4.25
CA THR A 28 -21.59 -56.41 3.53
C THR A 28 -22.02 -55.46 2.42
N GLU A 29 -23.01 -55.83 1.61
CA GLU A 29 -23.55 -54.97 0.56
C GLU A 29 -24.22 -53.72 1.14
N ARG A 30 -24.96 -53.85 2.25
CA ARG A 30 -25.58 -52.70 2.94
C ARG A 30 -24.53 -51.73 3.48
N ILE A 31 -23.48 -52.25 4.13
CA ILE A 31 -22.36 -51.45 4.64
C ILE A 31 -21.64 -50.75 3.48
N LYS A 32 -21.33 -51.49 2.41
CA LYS A 32 -20.68 -50.96 1.22
C LYS A 32 -21.49 -49.82 0.58
N LYS A 33 -22.82 -49.99 0.49
CA LYS A 33 -23.73 -48.95 0.00
C LYS A 33 -23.72 -47.68 0.85
N ILE A 34 -23.77 -47.81 2.19
CA ILE A 34 -23.71 -46.66 3.10
C ILE A 34 -22.39 -45.91 2.94
N TYR A 35 -21.26 -46.63 2.87
CA TYR A 35 -19.96 -46.00 2.67
C TYR A 35 -19.82 -45.38 1.28
N SER A 36 -20.36 -46.00 0.22
CA SER A 36 -20.33 -45.40 -1.13
C SER A 36 -21.15 -44.11 -1.19
N GLU A 37 -22.35 -44.10 -0.59
CA GLU A 37 -23.19 -42.89 -0.51
C GLU A 37 -22.48 -41.79 0.28
N LYS A 38 -21.83 -42.13 1.40
CA LYS A 38 -21.06 -41.15 2.18
C LYS A 38 -19.87 -40.61 1.40
N ILE A 39 -19.15 -41.45 0.67
CA ILE A 39 -18.03 -41.01 -0.20
C ILE A 39 -18.53 -40.12 -1.32
N GLU A 40 -19.64 -40.47 -1.97
CA GLU A 40 -20.22 -39.66 -3.04
C GLU A 40 -20.70 -38.30 -2.54
N ASN A 41 -21.34 -38.27 -1.36
CA ASN A 41 -21.75 -37.02 -0.72
C ASN A 41 -20.52 -36.15 -0.34
N LEU A 42 -19.49 -36.73 0.27
CA LEU A 42 -18.25 -36.01 0.58
C LEU A 42 -17.56 -35.48 -0.69
N LYS A 43 -17.53 -36.25 -1.78
CA LYS A 43 -17.02 -35.78 -3.09
C LYS A 43 -17.87 -34.63 -3.63
N GLY A 44 -19.19 -34.73 -3.51
CA GLY A 44 -20.12 -33.67 -3.90
C GLY A 44 -19.88 -32.38 -3.12
N GLN A 45 -19.71 -32.49 -1.79
CA GLN A 45 -19.37 -31.36 -0.93
C GLN A 45 -18.02 -30.76 -1.29
N ILE A 46 -16.98 -31.57 -1.48
CA ILE A 46 -15.64 -31.09 -1.91
C ILE A 46 -15.73 -30.35 -3.25
N ASN A 47 -16.45 -30.90 -4.24
CA ASN A 47 -16.61 -30.26 -5.55
C ASN A 47 -17.37 -28.93 -5.46
N LEU A 48 -18.42 -28.88 -4.64
CA LEU A 48 -19.19 -27.65 -4.39
C LEU A 48 -18.32 -26.60 -3.70
N THR A 49 -17.58 -26.99 -2.67
CA THR A 49 -16.63 -26.12 -1.97
C THR A 49 -15.56 -25.58 -2.92
N ASN A 50 -14.94 -26.44 -3.73
CA ASN A 50 -13.94 -26.03 -4.71
C ASN A 50 -14.52 -25.06 -5.75
N SER A 51 -15.74 -25.30 -6.23
CA SER A 51 -16.41 -24.41 -7.18
C SER A 51 -16.75 -23.05 -6.57
N ILE A 52 -17.18 -23.00 -5.31
CA ILE A 52 -17.42 -21.75 -4.59
C ILE A 52 -16.10 -20.99 -4.44
N VAL A 53 -15.04 -21.66 -3.97
CA VAL A 53 -13.71 -21.05 -3.80
C VAL A 53 -13.22 -20.47 -5.12
N GLU A 54 -13.29 -21.22 -6.22
CA GLU A 54 -12.87 -20.77 -7.54
C GLU A 54 -13.67 -19.54 -8.01
N LYS A 55 -15.00 -19.57 -7.87
CA LYS A 55 -15.86 -18.41 -8.23
C LYS A 55 -15.55 -17.19 -7.37
N THR A 56 -15.33 -17.37 -6.07
CA THR A 56 -14.96 -16.28 -5.17
C THR A 56 -13.61 -15.70 -5.53
N ILE A 57 -12.61 -16.53 -5.84
CA ILE A 57 -11.28 -16.09 -6.30
C ILE A 57 -11.42 -15.29 -7.60
N ASN A 58 -12.12 -15.82 -8.61
CA ASN A 58 -12.30 -15.13 -9.90
C ASN A 58 -13.04 -13.79 -9.75
N SER A 59 -14.05 -13.74 -8.87
CA SER A 59 -14.77 -12.51 -8.55
C SER A 59 -13.88 -11.49 -7.84
N LEU A 60 -13.02 -11.92 -6.91
CA LEU A 60 -12.06 -11.07 -6.22
C LEU A 60 -11.00 -10.53 -7.18
N GLU A 61 -10.46 -11.38 -8.07
CA GLU A 61 -9.52 -10.97 -9.10
C GLU A 61 -10.11 -9.89 -10.02
N SER A 62 -11.34 -10.08 -10.48
CA SER A 62 -12.04 -9.12 -11.35
C SER A 62 -12.25 -7.76 -10.65
N ALA A 63 -12.70 -7.77 -9.39
CA ALA A 63 -12.87 -6.55 -8.60
C ALA A 63 -11.52 -5.86 -8.30
N ASN A 64 -10.47 -6.64 -8.04
CA ASN A 64 -9.13 -6.15 -7.82
C ASN A 64 -8.53 -5.52 -9.09
N GLN A 65 -8.81 -6.07 -10.28
CA GLN A 65 -8.33 -5.50 -11.54
C GLN A 65 -8.88 -4.10 -11.78
N ILE A 66 -10.19 -3.90 -11.62
CA ILE A 66 -10.82 -2.57 -11.77
C ILE A 66 -10.24 -1.59 -10.76
N THR A 67 -10.17 -1.99 -9.49
CA THR A 67 -9.60 -1.14 -8.43
C THR A 67 -8.13 -0.80 -8.69
N GLN A 68 -7.35 -1.75 -9.21
CA GLN A 68 -5.94 -1.54 -9.54
C GLN A 68 -5.78 -0.55 -10.70
N GLN A 69 -6.65 -0.60 -11.71
CA GLN A 69 -6.65 0.37 -12.80
C GLN A 69 -6.89 1.80 -12.28
N GLU A 70 -7.89 2.00 -11.41
CA GLU A 70 -8.16 3.29 -10.78
C GLU A 70 -6.97 3.78 -9.93
N ARG A 71 -6.33 2.87 -9.17
CA ARG A 71 -5.10 3.18 -8.41
C ARG A 71 -3.96 3.64 -9.31
N VAL A 72 -3.76 2.98 -10.44
CA VAL A 72 -2.71 3.35 -11.41
C VAL A 72 -2.99 4.74 -12.01
N LEU A 73 -4.25 5.04 -12.35
CA LEU A 73 -4.64 6.37 -12.85
C LEU A 73 -4.44 7.45 -11.79
N ALA A 74 -4.86 7.19 -10.55
CA ALA A 74 -4.66 8.10 -9.43
C ALA A 74 -3.17 8.34 -9.14
N ILE A 75 -2.33 7.30 -9.20
CA ILE A 75 -0.87 7.45 -9.05
C ILE A 75 -0.28 8.33 -10.15
N LYS A 76 -0.73 8.16 -11.40
CA LYS A 76 -0.26 8.98 -12.52
C LYS A 76 -0.59 10.45 -12.31
N GLU A 77 -1.82 10.76 -11.91
CA GLU A 77 -2.26 12.14 -11.64
C GLU A 77 -1.55 12.71 -10.41
N TYR A 78 -1.44 11.92 -9.33
CA TYR A 78 -0.69 12.27 -8.13
C TYR A 78 0.76 12.63 -8.47
N TRP A 79 1.44 11.81 -9.28
CA TRP A 79 2.83 12.03 -9.66
C TRP A 79 2.99 13.31 -10.49
N ASN A 80 2.05 13.59 -11.39
CA ASN A 80 2.04 14.85 -12.13
C ASN A 80 1.90 16.04 -11.17
N ASN A 81 0.97 16.00 -10.22
CA ASN A 81 0.79 17.06 -9.22
C ASN A 81 2.04 17.24 -8.34
N PHE A 82 2.66 16.12 -7.96
CA PHE A 82 3.93 16.11 -7.23
C PHE A 82 5.05 16.82 -8.01
N LEU A 83 5.22 16.51 -9.30
CA LEU A 83 6.22 17.17 -10.14
C LEU A 83 5.97 18.67 -10.29
N ILE A 84 4.71 19.08 -10.43
CA ILE A 84 4.36 20.51 -10.48
C ILE A 84 4.75 21.18 -9.16
N LEU A 85 4.40 20.62 -8.00
CA LEU A 85 4.81 21.16 -6.69
C LEU A 85 6.32 21.23 -6.52
N LYS A 86 7.04 20.19 -6.96
CA LYS A 86 8.51 20.15 -6.91
C LYS A 86 9.12 21.26 -7.75
N ASN A 87 8.62 21.47 -8.96
CA ASN A 87 9.09 22.51 -9.87
C ASN A 87 8.76 23.92 -9.33
N LEU A 88 7.61 24.12 -8.69
CA LEU A 88 7.30 25.39 -8.03
C LEU A 88 8.29 25.71 -6.89
N ALA A 89 8.80 24.68 -6.20
CA ALA A 89 9.79 24.85 -5.15
C ALA A 89 11.24 24.91 -5.66
N SER A 90 11.52 24.43 -6.88
CA SER A 90 12.89 24.30 -7.38
C SER A 90 13.57 25.65 -7.58
N ASP A 91 12.82 26.65 -8.05
CA ASP A 91 13.36 28.00 -8.28
C ASP A 91 13.78 28.67 -6.96
N ILE A 92 13.05 28.37 -5.89
CA ILE A 92 13.27 28.91 -4.55
C ILE A 92 14.41 28.18 -3.86
N THR A 93 14.46 26.85 -4.01
CA THR A 93 15.49 26.00 -3.42
C THR A 93 16.77 25.97 -4.25
N TYR A 94 16.79 26.57 -5.45
CA TYR A 94 17.97 26.67 -6.29
C TYR A 94 19.15 27.30 -5.55
N PHE A 95 18.91 28.38 -4.79
CA PHE A 95 19.95 29.07 -4.03
C PHE A 95 20.54 28.20 -2.91
N ASP A 96 19.76 27.32 -2.30
CA ASP A 96 20.27 26.35 -1.32
C ASP A 96 21.27 25.36 -1.96
N ARG A 97 21.15 25.08 -3.26
CA ARG A 97 22.06 24.16 -3.98
C ARG A 97 23.41 24.76 -4.33
N ILE A 98 23.57 26.08 -4.25
CA ILE A 98 24.80 26.76 -4.69
C ILE A 98 25.43 27.63 -3.59
N LEU A 99 24.65 28.08 -2.60
CA LEU A 99 25.13 28.96 -1.53
C LEU A 99 25.33 28.19 -0.22
N LEU A 100 26.36 28.59 0.52
CA LEU A 100 26.52 28.26 1.94
C LEU A 100 25.53 29.06 2.79
N GLU A 101 25.26 28.60 4.01
CA GLU A 101 24.37 29.29 4.97
C GLU A 101 24.81 30.75 5.25
N ASP A 102 26.11 30.99 5.38
CA ASP A 102 26.64 32.35 5.61
C ASP A 102 26.53 33.25 4.37
N GLU A 103 26.65 32.67 3.17
CA GLU A 103 26.48 33.38 1.90
C GLU A 103 25.01 33.71 1.63
N PHE A 104 24.11 32.84 2.09
CA PHE A 104 22.67 32.96 1.88
C PHE A 104 22.11 34.26 2.45
N LYS A 105 22.61 34.76 3.58
CA LYS A 105 22.17 36.06 4.14
C LYS A 105 22.64 37.24 3.30
N SER A 106 23.84 37.14 2.72
CA SER A 106 24.48 38.24 2.00
C SER A 106 23.73 38.64 0.72
N ILE A 107 23.12 37.67 0.03
CA ILE A 107 22.37 37.90 -1.23
C ILE A 107 21.05 38.65 -1.02
N PHE A 108 20.57 38.73 0.23
CA PHE A 108 19.36 39.46 0.60
C PHE A 108 19.66 40.83 1.21
N THR A 109 20.91 41.32 1.15
CA THR A 109 21.24 42.64 1.68
C THR A 109 21.07 43.74 0.62
N PRO A 110 20.64 44.96 0.98
CA PRO A 110 20.45 46.07 0.04
C PRO A 110 21.72 46.47 -0.74
N ASN A 111 22.90 46.17 -0.20
CA ASN A 111 24.19 46.55 -0.75
C ASN A 111 24.81 45.48 -1.68
N TRP A 112 24.11 44.38 -1.95
CA TRP A 112 24.61 43.36 -2.86
C TRP A 112 24.53 43.85 -4.31
N ASN A 113 25.69 44.02 -4.95
CA ASN A 113 25.83 44.47 -6.35
C ASN A 113 25.21 43.51 -7.39
N GLY A 114 24.72 42.35 -6.96
CA GLY A 114 23.86 41.50 -7.78
C GLY A 114 22.48 42.13 -7.87
N ASN A 115 22.29 42.96 -8.91
CA ASN A 115 21.04 43.59 -9.29
C ASN A 115 19.79 42.77 -8.93
N GLN A 116 18.74 43.46 -8.47
CA GLN A 116 17.33 43.17 -8.16
C GLN A 116 16.62 41.90 -8.71
N ILE A 117 17.27 41.03 -9.50
CA ILE A 117 16.78 39.80 -10.11
C ILE A 117 16.30 38.78 -9.05
N ILE A 118 17.07 38.56 -7.97
CA ILE A 118 16.70 37.61 -6.91
C ILE A 118 15.49 38.15 -6.11
N PRO A 119 15.50 39.40 -5.60
CA PRO A 119 14.32 39.99 -4.97
C PRO A 119 13.10 40.03 -5.89
N ASN A 120 13.24 40.33 -7.18
CA ASN A 120 12.11 40.39 -8.11
C ASN A 120 11.51 39.02 -8.41
N THR A 121 12.35 37.98 -8.51
CA THR A 121 11.87 36.58 -8.65
C THR A 121 11.13 36.15 -7.39
N LEU A 122 11.70 36.42 -6.21
CA LEU A 122 11.10 36.07 -4.93
C LEU A 122 9.86 36.91 -4.59
N LYS A 123 9.79 38.15 -5.09
CA LYS A 123 8.60 39.01 -4.97
C LYS A 123 7.45 38.51 -5.84
N LYS A 124 7.73 38.06 -7.07
CA LYS A 124 6.74 37.35 -7.91
C LYS A 124 6.26 36.05 -7.27
N ILE A 125 7.12 35.41 -6.47
CA ILE A 125 6.79 34.22 -5.68
C ILE A 125 5.94 34.58 -4.45
N ALA A 126 6.19 35.74 -3.84
CA ALA A 126 5.41 36.31 -2.74
C ALA A 126 3.99 36.73 -3.17
N ASP A 127 3.82 37.08 -4.46
CA ASP A 127 2.50 37.34 -5.03
C ASP A 127 1.63 36.08 -4.89
N SER A 128 0.36 36.28 -4.50
CA SER A 128 -0.61 35.23 -4.13
C SER A 128 -0.76 34.06 -5.13
N GLU A 129 -0.26 34.20 -6.36
CA GLU A 129 -0.35 33.20 -7.41
C GLU A 129 0.28 31.86 -7.02
N ILE A 130 1.44 31.84 -6.36
CA ILE A 130 2.09 30.57 -5.99
C ILE A 130 1.31 29.87 -4.88
N PHE A 131 0.92 30.60 -3.83
CA PHE A 131 0.08 30.02 -2.77
C PHE A 131 -1.25 29.50 -3.31
N ASN A 132 -1.86 30.21 -4.27
CA ASN A 132 -3.05 29.74 -4.98
C ASN A 132 -2.78 28.45 -5.75
N LYS A 133 -1.67 28.35 -6.49
CA LYS A 133 -1.26 27.12 -7.19
C LYS A 133 -1.06 25.95 -6.21
N TYR A 134 -0.39 26.17 -5.08
CA TYR A 134 -0.23 25.15 -4.02
C TYR A 134 -1.59 24.67 -3.50
N SER A 135 -2.53 25.59 -3.26
CA SER A 135 -3.88 25.24 -2.77
C SER A 135 -4.71 24.47 -3.81
N ILE A 136 -4.61 24.83 -5.08
CA ILE A 136 -5.29 24.11 -6.17
C ILE A 136 -4.74 22.69 -6.29
N LEU A 137 -3.41 22.54 -6.33
CA LEU A 137 -2.75 21.24 -6.43
C LEU A 137 -3.07 20.34 -5.24
N GLU A 138 -3.17 20.90 -4.03
CA GLU A 138 -3.63 20.16 -2.86
C GLU A 138 -5.04 19.62 -3.04
N LYS A 139 -5.99 20.46 -3.46
CA LYS A 139 -7.39 20.04 -3.67
C LYS A 139 -7.50 18.96 -4.74
N ASP A 140 -6.73 19.08 -5.82
CA ASP A 140 -6.74 18.08 -6.88
C ASP A 140 -6.10 16.77 -6.43
N THR A 141 -5.04 16.84 -5.62
CA THR A 141 -4.41 15.63 -5.05
C THR A 141 -5.27 14.97 -3.96
N GLU A 142 -6.01 15.73 -3.16
CA GLU A 142 -6.92 15.19 -2.12
C GLU A 142 -8.02 14.31 -2.73
N LYS A 143 -8.53 14.67 -3.92
CA LYS A 143 -9.55 13.87 -4.63
C LYS A 143 -9.05 12.45 -4.95
N LEU A 144 -7.74 12.28 -5.07
CA LEU A 144 -7.10 11.01 -5.39
C LEU A 144 -6.89 10.14 -4.14
N ARG A 145 -6.99 10.72 -2.93
CA ARG A 145 -6.69 10.07 -1.65
C ARG A 145 -7.35 8.69 -1.46
N PRO A 146 -8.61 8.43 -1.87
CA PRO A 146 -9.22 7.10 -1.74
C PRO A 146 -8.45 5.97 -2.45
N PHE A 147 -7.63 6.32 -3.44
CA PHE A 147 -6.85 5.39 -4.25
C PHE A 147 -5.35 5.38 -3.91
N LEU A 148 -4.91 6.22 -2.96
CA LEU A 148 -3.52 6.32 -2.54
C LEU A 148 -3.32 5.61 -1.19
N SER A 149 -2.09 5.17 -0.92
CA SER A 149 -1.75 4.70 0.43
C SER A 149 -1.60 5.88 1.39
N GLU A 150 -1.93 5.68 2.67
CA GLU A 150 -1.76 6.73 3.68
C GLU A 150 -0.29 7.18 3.79
N ASN A 151 0.66 6.25 3.64
CA ASN A 151 2.09 6.58 3.61
C ASN A 151 2.45 7.52 2.44
N LEU A 152 1.89 7.27 1.25
CA LEU A 152 2.10 8.12 0.08
C LEU A 152 1.53 9.53 0.30
N TRP A 153 0.35 9.59 0.92
CA TRP A 153 -0.30 10.85 1.29
C TRP A 153 0.49 11.64 2.36
N VAL A 154 0.94 10.98 3.42
CA VAL A 154 1.74 11.59 4.48
C VAL A 154 3.05 12.16 3.94
N ASN A 155 3.76 11.42 3.08
CA ASN A 155 4.99 11.91 2.45
C ASN A 155 4.73 13.13 1.56
N PHE A 156 3.61 13.15 0.82
CA PHE A 156 3.17 14.32 0.06
C PHE A 156 2.95 15.53 0.96
N LEU A 157 2.23 15.36 2.08
CA LEU A 157 1.99 16.43 3.04
C LEU A 157 3.28 16.99 3.62
N TYR A 158 4.24 16.14 3.98
CA TYR A 158 5.55 16.59 4.47
C TYR A 158 6.32 17.39 3.43
N LEU A 159 6.37 16.93 2.18
CA LEU A 159 7.02 17.69 1.12
C LEU A 159 6.32 19.03 0.85
N LYS A 160 4.99 19.01 0.70
CA LYS A 160 4.18 20.20 0.44
C LYS A 160 4.37 21.24 1.55
N THR A 161 4.28 20.81 2.80
CA THR A 161 4.41 21.70 3.98
C THR A 161 5.82 22.25 4.09
N PHE A 162 6.84 21.41 3.86
CA PHE A 162 8.23 21.85 3.85
C PHE A 162 8.48 22.90 2.75
N ASN A 163 8.09 22.60 1.51
CA ASN A 163 8.28 23.49 0.38
C ASN A 163 7.49 24.80 0.55
N GLY A 164 6.21 24.71 0.93
CA GLY A 164 5.37 25.88 1.16
C GLY A 164 5.92 26.79 2.28
N ARG A 165 6.50 26.21 3.33
CA ARG A 165 7.12 26.99 4.40
C ARG A 165 8.46 27.60 3.99
N ILE A 166 9.27 26.91 3.17
CA ILE A 166 10.45 27.51 2.54
C ILE A 166 10.05 28.71 1.67
N VAL A 167 9.05 28.53 0.80
CA VAL A 167 8.50 29.58 -0.05
C VAL A 167 8.14 30.79 0.79
N TYR A 168 7.37 30.58 1.86
CA TYR A 168 6.91 31.61 2.78
C TYR A 168 8.05 32.37 3.47
N ILE A 169 9.04 31.65 4.03
CA ILE A 169 10.16 32.28 4.76
C ILE A 169 11.03 33.09 3.78
N TYR A 170 11.28 32.56 2.58
CA TYR A 170 12.11 33.24 1.60
C TYR A 170 11.39 34.43 0.97
N SER A 171 10.07 34.34 0.77
CA SER A 171 9.26 35.46 0.30
C SER A 171 9.24 36.62 1.30
N ILE A 172 9.01 36.33 2.59
CA ILE A 172 9.00 37.39 3.62
C ILE A 172 10.40 37.96 3.83
N GLY A 173 11.40 37.10 3.94
CA GLY A 173 12.78 37.53 4.11
C GLY A 173 13.28 38.42 2.96
N SER A 174 12.78 38.20 1.74
CA SER A 174 13.10 39.05 0.59
C SER A 174 12.51 40.47 0.67
N VAL A 175 11.39 40.65 1.38
CA VAL A 175 10.76 41.97 1.60
C VAL A 175 11.45 42.72 2.73
N ASP A 176 11.77 42.01 3.81
CA ASP A 176 12.32 42.60 5.04
C ASP A 176 13.86 42.63 5.07
N TYR A 177 14.53 42.09 4.04
CA TYR A 177 15.99 41.89 3.96
C TYR A 177 16.58 41.03 5.09
N GLU A 178 15.74 40.26 5.78
CA GLU A 178 16.11 39.37 6.90
C GLU A 178 15.80 37.89 6.60
N THR A 179 16.24 37.39 5.44
CA THR A 179 16.02 35.98 5.11
C THR A 179 16.84 35.06 6.02
N LYS A 180 16.16 34.12 6.66
CA LYS A 180 16.79 33.03 7.43
C LYS A 180 17.00 31.82 6.54
N TYR A 181 18.17 31.21 6.65
CA TYR A 181 18.40 29.90 6.05
C TYR A 181 17.44 28.87 6.66
N TRP A 182 16.92 27.96 5.84
CA TRP A 182 15.83 27.08 6.25
C TRP A 182 16.15 26.23 7.48
N LYS A 183 17.42 25.80 7.65
CA LYS A 183 17.87 25.05 8.84
C LYS A 183 17.78 25.86 10.14
N SER A 184 17.72 27.18 10.06
CA SER A 184 17.52 28.03 11.23
C SER A 184 16.04 28.10 11.66
N ASP A 185 15.09 27.65 10.83
CA ASP A 185 13.66 27.60 11.18
C ASP A 185 13.33 26.33 11.97
N LYS A 186 12.84 26.50 13.21
CA LYS A 186 12.53 25.39 14.11
C LYS A 186 11.47 24.45 13.55
N ALA A 187 10.47 24.97 12.85
CA ALA A 187 9.37 24.17 12.33
C ALA A 187 9.79 23.36 11.09
N LEU A 188 10.60 23.92 10.18
CA LEU A 188 11.19 23.16 9.07
C LEU A 188 12.12 22.04 9.56
N ARG A 189 12.93 22.31 10.59
CA ARG A 189 13.71 21.26 11.25
C ARG A 189 12.83 20.16 11.83
N LYS A 190 11.71 20.52 12.46
CA LYS A 190 10.78 19.55 13.04
C LYS A 190 10.09 18.71 11.97
N ILE A 191 9.65 19.33 10.89
CA ILE A 191 9.11 18.63 9.71
C ILE A 191 10.14 17.64 9.16
N ALA A 192 11.41 18.05 9.05
CA ALA A 192 12.47 17.16 8.58
C ALA A 192 12.75 16.01 9.55
N GLU A 193 12.76 16.27 10.86
CA GLU A 193 12.93 15.26 11.91
C GLU A 193 11.80 14.23 11.93
N ASP A 194 10.54 14.67 11.77
CA ASP A 194 9.36 13.80 11.85
C ASP A 194 9.15 12.94 10.59
N SER A 195 9.72 13.35 9.45
CA SER A 195 9.53 12.68 8.16
C SER A 195 10.74 11.82 7.74
N LEU A 196 11.90 12.02 8.36
CA LEU A 196 13.13 11.30 8.04
C LEU A 196 13.53 10.30 9.13
N LEU A 197 14.27 9.28 8.74
CA LEU A 197 14.99 8.43 9.69
C LEU A 197 16.08 9.26 10.37
N LYS A 198 16.49 8.85 11.57
CA LYS A 198 17.49 9.59 12.36
C LYS A 198 18.79 9.86 11.57
N ASN A 199 19.30 8.87 10.86
CA ASN A 199 20.51 8.98 10.03
C ASN A 199 20.30 9.89 8.80
N GLU A 200 19.13 9.81 8.16
CA GLU A 200 18.73 10.68 7.04
C GLU A 200 18.69 12.15 7.51
N PHE A 201 18.04 12.41 8.65
CA PHE A 201 17.96 13.72 9.26
C PHE A 201 19.34 14.29 9.61
N GLU A 202 20.19 13.49 10.28
CA GLU A 202 21.56 13.89 10.61
C GLU A 202 22.37 14.22 9.34
N THR A 203 22.21 13.42 8.28
CA THR A 203 22.85 13.67 6.98
C THR A 203 22.39 15.01 6.40
N VAL A 204 21.08 15.25 6.33
CA VAL A 204 20.50 16.52 5.85
C VAL A 204 21.02 17.70 6.66
N MET A 205 21.06 17.60 7.99
CA MET A 205 21.52 18.68 8.87
C MET A 205 23.01 18.96 8.75
N ASN A 206 23.83 17.94 8.46
CA ASN A 206 25.27 18.08 8.28
C ASN A 206 25.69 18.54 6.87
N THR A 207 24.82 18.38 5.87
CA THR A 207 25.08 18.84 4.49
C THR A 207 25.12 20.37 4.40
N LYS A 208 26.27 20.94 4.01
CA LYS A 208 26.45 22.41 3.94
C LYS A 208 25.77 23.07 2.73
N ILE A 209 25.69 22.36 1.60
CA ILE A 209 25.16 22.87 0.34
C ILE A 209 24.13 21.86 -0.19
N GLY A 210 22.98 22.35 -0.64
CA GLY A 210 21.92 21.54 -1.23
C GLY A 210 21.16 20.69 -0.22
N SER A 211 21.12 21.11 1.04
CA SER A 211 20.48 20.34 2.10
C SER A 211 18.95 20.28 1.97
N ALA A 212 18.31 21.34 1.48
CA ALA A 212 16.88 21.32 1.18
C ALA A 212 16.58 20.39 0.01
N SER A 213 17.43 20.43 -1.03
CA SER A 213 17.31 19.51 -2.17
C SER A 213 17.53 18.05 -1.74
N LEU A 214 18.49 17.79 -0.84
CA LEU A 214 18.70 16.46 -0.28
C LEU A 214 17.47 15.96 0.49
N TYR A 215 16.87 16.81 1.33
CA TYR A 215 15.60 16.50 2.00
C TYR A 215 14.50 16.14 0.99
N GLN A 216 14.30 16.98 -0.04
CA GLN A 216 13.28 16.74 -1.07
C GLN A 216 13.50 15.41 -1.79
N ASN A 217 14.75 15.08 -2.13
CA ASN A 217 15.09 13.83 -2.80
C ASN A 217 14.85 12.60 -1.91
N LEU A 218 15.10 12.69 -0.60
CA LEU A 218 14.82 11.60 0.35
C LEU A 218 13.31 11.35 0.46
N ILE A 219 12.50 12.40 0.55
CA ILE A 219 11.03 12.26 0.55
C ILE A 219 10.53 11.71 -0.79
N GLU A 220 11.08 12.17 -1.92
CA GLU A 220 10.78 11.64 -3.26
C GLU A 220 11.09 10.15 -3.37
N GLN A 221 12.21 9.68 -2.82
CA GLN A 221 12.54 8.26 -2.79
C GLN A 221 11.51 7.46 -1.98
N LYS A 222 11.04 7.97 -0.84
CA LYS A 222 9.97 7.33 -0.04
C LYS A 222 8.66 7.25 -0.84
N ILE A 223 8.32 8.30 -1.57
CA ILE A 223 7.15 8.35 -2.45
C ILE A 223 7.27 7.33 -3.58
N LEU A 224 8.41 7.29 -4.28
CA LEU A 224 8.65 6.32 -5.37
C LEU A 224 8.59 4.87 -4.87
N ASN A 225 9.14 4.60 -3.68
CA ASN A 225 9.05 3.28 -3.07
C ASN A 225 7.61 2.87 -2.76
N GLU A 226 6.78 3.78 -2.25
CA GLU A 226 5.36 3.52 -2.02
C GLU A 226 4.58 3.33 -3.32
N ILE A 227 4.84 4.15 -4.35
CA ILE A 227 4.27 3.96 -5.69
C ILE A 227 4.62 2.58 -6.23
N ASN A 228 5.89 2.17 -6.15
CA ASN A 228 6.33 0.84 -6.61
C ASN A 228 5.59 -0.29 -5.89
N LYS A 229 5.35 -0.19 -4.58
CA LYS A 229 4.56 -1.18 -3.83
C LYS A 229 3.12 -1.28 -4.35
N ILE A 230 2.49 -0.16 -4.69
CA ILE A 230 1.13 -0.16 -5.24
C ILE A 230 1.12 -0.74 -6.65
N LEU A 231 2.05 -0.33 -7.52
CA LEU A 231 2.14 -0.80 -8.91
C LEU A 231 2.45 -2.29 -9.02
N THR A 232 3.31 -2.82 -8.14
CA THR A 232 3.62 -4.25 -8.07
C THR A 232 2.50 -5.09 -7.44
N GLY A 233 1.41 -4.45 -6.98
CA GLY A 233 0.30 -5.13 -6.34
C GLY A 233 0.70 -5.74 -4.99
N HIS A 234 1.72 -5.22 -4.31
CA HIS A 234 2.19 -5.75 -3.02
C HIS A 234 1.08 -5.78 -1.98
N TYR A 235 0.31 -4.68 -1.88
CA TYR A 235 -0.83 -4.58 -0.97
C TYR A 235 -1.94 -5.57 -1.34
N THR A 236 -2.30 -5.64 -2.63
CA THR A 236 -3.34 -6.55 -3.14
C THR A 236 -2.97 -8.02 -2.94
N SER A 237 -1.69 -8.36 -3.12
CA SER A 237 -1.19 -9.73 -2.93
C SER A 237 -1.27 -10.16 -1.48
N ASN A 238 -0.83 -9.30 -0.55
CA ASN A 238 -0.92 -9.57 0.89
C ASN A 238 -2.38 -9.68 1.36
N GLU A 239 -3.25 -8.80 0.88
CA GLU A 239 -4.68 -8.85 1.20
C GLU A 239 -5.35 -10.11 0.65
N SER A 240 -5.03 -10.50 -0.60
CA SER A 240 -5.57 -11.71 -1.23
C SER A 240 -5.10 -12.97 -0.51
N LEU A 241 -3.84 -13.02 -0.09
CA LEU A 241 -3.29 -14.12 0.71
C LEU A 241 -3.99 -14.21 2.07
N ASN A 242 -4.18 -13.08 2.77
CA ASN A 242 -4.89 -13.06 4.05
C ASN A 242 -6.34 -13.52 3.92
N LYS A 243 -7.06 -13.06 2.88
CA LYS A 243 -8.42 -13.51 2.57
C LYS A 243 -8.48 -14.99 2.23
N ALA A 244 -7.52 -15.51 1.48
CA ALA A 244 -7.42 -16.93 1.18
C ALA A 244 -7.20 -17.78 2.44
N LEU A 245 -6.35 -17.30 3.37
CA LEU A 245 -6.14 -17.94 4.67
C LEU A 245 -7.41 -17.91 5.53
N GLU A 246 -8.17 -16.81 5.50
CA GLU A 246 -9.43 -16.68 6.22
C GLU A 246 -10.51 -17.63 5.67
N LEU A 247 -10.68 -17.68 4.35
CA LEU A 247 -11.58 -18.63 3.69
C LEU A 247 -11.23 -20.08 4.01
N ASN A 248 -9.94 -20.42 4.00
CA ASN A 248 -9.47 -21.76 4.35
C ASN A 248 -9.83 -22.13 5.81
N LYS A 249 -9.70 -21.18 6.75
CA LYS A 249 -10.10 -21.38 8.15
C LYS A 249 -11.60 -21.59 8.30
N LEU A 250 -12.43 -20.81 7.61
CA LEU A 250 -13.89 -20.96 7.65
C LEU A 250 -14.31 -22.34 7.14
N LEU A 251 -13.76 -22.76 5.99
CA LEU A 251 -14.07 -24.05 5.38
C LEU A 251 -13.62 -25.24 6.24
N ASN A 252 -12.53 -25.13 6.99
CA ASN A 252 -12.04 -26.21 7.85
C ASN A 252 -12.73 -26.27 9.22
N ASN A 253 -13.28 -25.15 9.71
CA ASN A 253 -14.02 -25.13 10.97
C ASN A 253 -15.45 -25.69 10.86
N ASP A 254 -16.03 -25.70 9.66
CA ASP A 254 -17.37 -26.25 9.39
C ASP A 254 -17.37 -27.79 9.14
N VAL A 255 -16.22 -28.47 9.28
CA VAL A 255 -16.06 -29.92 9.05
C VAL A 255 -16.11 -30.75 10.36
N ILE A 256 -16.60 -30.18 11.47
CA ILE A 256 -16.79 -30.90 12.76
C ILE A 256 -18.23 -31.38 12.93
#